data_AF-A0A8J6P8I7-F1
#
_entry.id   AF-A0A8J6P8I7-F1
#
_cell.length_a   1.000
_cell.length_b   1.000
_cell.length_c   1.000
_cell.angle_alpha   90.00
_cell.angle_beta   90.00
_cell.angle_gamma   90.00
#
_symmetry.space_group_name_H-M   'P 1'
#
loop_
_entity.id
_entity.type
_entity.pdbx_description
1 polymer ?
#
loop_
_entity_poly.entity_id
_entity_poly.type
_entity_poly.pdbx_seq_one_letter_code
_entity_poly.pdbx_strand_id
1 'polypeptide(L)'
;MQRTSARTPIQLAALAVGAVFLLVGILGFIPGITTDYDMMKFAGHESGAKLLGIFNVSILHNVVHLLFGVAGIAMARTAQAARAYLIGGGVIYLVLWLYGLVIDHHSAANFIPVNNADNWLHLALGVAMIALGVLLWRSHSHRSATQP
;
A
#
# COMPACT_ATOMS: atom_id res chain seq x y z
N MET A 1 26.85 16.50 -20.62
CA MET A 1 26.44 15.64 -19.50
C MET A 1 25.10 16.14 -18.97
N GLN A 2 24.00 15.45 -19.27
CA GLN A 2 22.73 15.68 -18.55
C GLN A 2 22.94 15.23 -17.10
N ARG A 3 22.90 16.15 -16.14
CA ARG A 3 22.72 15.76 -14.73
C ARG A 3 21.36 15.08 -14.67
N THR A 4 21.33 13.76 -14.52
CA THR A 4 20.14 13.07 -14.06
C THR A 4 19.75 13.74 -12.75
N SER A 5 18.63 14.47 -12.75
CA SER A 5 18.13 15.09 -11.53
C SER A 5 17.89 13.97 -10.53
N ALA A 6 18.68 13.94 -9.44
CA ALA A 6 18.52 12.94 -8.41
C ALA A 6 17.11 13.04 -7.83
N ARG A 7 16.42 11.90 -7.73
CA ARG A 7 15.07 11.85 -7.15
C ARG A 7 15.11 12.42 -5.73
N THR A 8 14.12 13.23 -5.39
CA THR A 8 13.98 13.76 -4.03
C THR A 8 13.66 12.64 -3.03
N PRO A 9 13.95 12.81 -1.73
CA PRO A 9 13.63 11.80 -0.72
C PRO A 9 12.16 11.38 -0.71
N ILE A 10 11.24 12.32 -0.90
CA ILE A 10 9.80 12.02 -0.95
C ILE A 10 9.41 11.17 -2.18
N GLN A 11 10.06 11.40 -3.32
CA GLN A 11 9.88 10.55 -4.52
C GLN A 11 10.44 9.15 -4.31
N LEU A 12 11.59 9.02 -3.65
CA LEU A 12 12.17 7.72 -3.30
C LEU A 12 11.27 6.94 -2.34
N ALA A 13 10.70 7.62 -1.33
CA ALA A 13 9.75 7.01 -0.41
C ALA A 13 8.48 6.51 -1.12
N ALA A 14 7.86 7.35 -1.97
CA ALA A 14 6.70 6.94 -2.77
C ALA A 14 7.02 5.76 -3.70
N LEU A 15 8.19 5.79 -4.34
CA LEU A 15 8.66 4.70 -5.21
C LEU A 15 8.84 3.40 -4.42
N ALA A 16 9.48 3.46 -3.25
CA ALA A 16 9.71 2.30 -2.41
C ALA A 16 8.39 1.69 -1.93
N VAL A 17 7.47 2.52 -1.41
CA VAL A 17 6.14 2.07 -0.97
C VAL A 17 5.36 1.47 -2.14
N GLY A 18 5.35 2.11 -3.31
CA GLY A 18 4.71 1.57 -4.51
C GLY A 18 5.32 0.24 -4.96
N ALA A 19 6.65 0.10 -4.93
CA ALA A 19 7.33 -1.13 -5.27
C ALA A 19 6.97 -2.27 -4.30
N VAL A 20 6.86 -1.98 -3.00
CA VAL A 20 6.42 -2.97 -2.00
C VAL A 20 4.99 -3.42 -2.28
N PHE A 21 4.05 -2.51 -2.55
CA PHE A 21 2.68 -2.90 -2.90
C PHE A 21 2.61 -3.73 -4.18
N LEU A 22 3.38 -3.36 -5.19
CA LEU A 22 3.46 -4.13 -6.43
C LEU A 22 3.99 -5.54 -6.15
N LEU A 23 5.06 -5.65 -5.37
CA LEU A 23 5.64 -6.93 -4.97
C LEU A 23 4.62 -7.79 -4.21
N VAL A 24 3.98 -7.24 -3.18
CA VAL A 24 2.96 -7.94 -2.39
C VAL A 24 1.79 -8.40 -3.27
N GLY A 25 1.30 -7.54 -4.16
CA GLY A 25 0.24 -7.89 -5.11
C GLY A 25 0.64 -9.02 -6.06
N ILE A 26 1.91 -9.07 -6.50
CA ILE A 26 2.45 -10.18 -7.29
C ILE A 26 2.54 -11.46 -6.45
N LEU A 27 3.12 -11.39 -5.25
CA LEU A 27 3.30 -12.54 -4.37
C LEU A 27 1.97 -13.18 -3.94
N GLY A 28 0.90 -12.38 -3.87
CA GLY A 28 -0.46 -12.87 -3.65
C GLY A 28 -0.94 -13.86 -4.72
N PHE A 29 -0.33 -13.88 -5.91
CA PHE A 29 -0.63 -14.81 -7.00
C PHE A 29 0.40 -15.95 -7.15
N ILE A 30 1.35 -16.09 -6.21
CA ILE A 30 2.38 -17.12 -6.27
C ILE A 30 2.06 -18.26 -5.29
N PRO A 31 1.71 -19.47 -5.78
CA PRO A 31 1.53 -20.64 -4.93
C PRO A 31 2.78 -20.96 -4.10
N GLY A 32 2.59 -21.35 -2.84
CA GLY A 32 3.67 -21.65 -1.90
C GLY A 32 4.11 -20.43 -1.07
N ILE A 33 4.10 -19.22 -1.64
CA ILE A 33 4.18 -17.97 -0.87
C ILE A 33 2.80 -17.59 -0.35
N THR A 34 1.78 -17.75 -1.18
CA THR A 34 0.37 -17.74 -0.78
C THR A 34 -0.08 -19.18 -0.52
N THR A 35 -0.42 -19.48 0.73
CA THR A 35 -0.93 -20.78 1.16
C THR A 35 -2.43 -20.88 0.88
N ASP A 36 -2.94 -22.12 0.85
CA ASP A 36 -4.36 -22.41 0.58
C ASP A 36 -4.82 -21.76 -0.74
N TYR A 37 -3.92 -21.76 -1.73
CA TYR A 37 -4.08 -21.03 -2.99
C TYR A 37 -5.32 -21.48 -3.77
N ASP A 38 -5.66 -22.76 -3.69
CA ASP A 38 -6.86 -23.37 -4.27
C ASP A 38 -8.17 -22.84 -3.66
N MET A 39 -8.10 -22.27 -2.45
CA MET A 39 -9.22 -21.62 -1.77
C MET A 39 -9.39 -20.14 -2.15
N MET A 40 -8.54 -19.61 -3.04
CA MET A 40 -8.62 -18.21 -3.46
C MET A 40 -9.90 -17.92 -4.24
N LYS A 41 -10.68 -16.96 -3.76
CA LYS A 41 -11.88 -16.46 -4.44
C LYS A 41 -11.61 -15.10 -5.06
N PHE A 42 -12.53 -14.66 -5.93
CA PHE A 42 -12.42 -13.35 -6.54
C PHE A 42 -12.46 -12.22 -5.49
N ALA A 43 -13.41 -12.30 -4.57
CA ALA A 43 -13.64 -11.37 -3.46
C ALA A 43 -14.39 -12.10 -2.33
N GLY A 44 -14.56 -11.46 -1.18
CA GLY A 44 -15.31 -12.01 -0.04
C GLY A 44 -14.47 -12.75 0.99
N HIS A 45 -14.99 -12.82 2.21
CA HIS A 45 -14.41 -13.56 3.36
C HIS A 45 -14.22 -15.04 3.09
N GLU A 46 -14.97 -15.60 2.14
CA GLU A 46 -14.86 -16.99 1.70
C GLU A 46 -13.53 -17.31 0.99
N SER A 47 -12.72 -16.29 0.66
CA SER A 47 -11.36 -16.50 0.18
C SER A 47 -10.46 -16.94 1.33
N GLY A 48 -10.19 -18.24 1.40
CA GLY A 48 -9.36 -18.85 2.43
C GLY A 48 -7.85 -18.70 2.22
N ALA A 49 -7.42 -18.18 1.06
CA ALA A 49 -6.01 -18.06 0.71
C ALA A 49 -5.28 -17.04 1.60
N LYS A 50 -4.04 -17.37 1.98
CA LYS A 50 -3.25 -16.52 2.89
C LYS A 50 -1.84 -16.25 2.37
N LEU A 51 -1.49 -14.98 2.24
CA LEU A 51 -0.12 -14.58 1.95
C LEU A 51 0.75 -14.83 3.19
N LEU A 52 1.85 -15.57 3.00
CA LEU A 52 2.76 -16.02 4.06
C LEU A 52 2.08 -16.83 5.18
N GLY A 53 0.88 -17.38 4.92
CA GLY A 53 0.07 -18.05 5.93
C GLY A 53 -0.58 -17.11 6.97
N ILE A 54 -0.46 -15.79 6.82
CA ILE A 54 -0.85 -14.80 7.83
C ILE A 54 -1.95 -13.86 7.34
N PHE A 55 -1.78 -13.27 6.16
CA PHE A 55 -2.64 -12.20 5.64
C PHE A 55 -3.68 -12.78 4.69
N ASN A 56 -4.96 -12.52 4.93
CA ASN A 56 -6.00 -13.07 4.06
C ASN A 56 -6.00 -12.31 2.72
N VAL A 57 -6.05 -13.05 1.61
CA VAL A 57 -6.00 -12.48 0.27
C VAL A 57 -7.09 -13.04 -0.63
N SER A 58 -7.44 -12.27 -1.65
CA SER A 58 -8.32 -12.64 -2.77
C SER A 58 -7.77 -12.03 -4.05
N ILE A 59 -8.33 -12.41 -5.20
CA ILE A 59 -7.95 -11.81 -6.49
C ILE A 59 -8.15 -10.29 -6.43
N LEU A 60 -9.29 -9.81 -5.92
CA LEU A 60 -9.58 -8.39 -5.78
C LEU A 60 -8.54 -7.71 -4.87
N HIS A 61 -8.22 -8.30 -3.71
CA HIS A 61 -7.25 -7.74 -2.78
C HIS A 61 -5.86 -7.59 -3.44
N ASN A 62 -5.40 -8.63 -4.14
CA ASN A 62 -4.12 -8.61 -4.83
C ASN A 62 -4.11 -7.59 -5.99
N VAL A 63 -5.19 -7.51 -6.78
CA VAL A 63 -5.33 -6.51 -7.85
C VAL A 63 -5.32 -5.09 -7.29
N VAL A 64 -6.01 -4.83 -6.18
CA VAL A 64 -5.96 -3.53 -5.51
C VAL A 64 -4.54 -3.18 -5.10
N HIS A 65 -3.78 -4.12 -4.54
CA HIS A 65 -2.36 -3.93 -4.23
C HIS A 65 -1.50 -3.64 -5.48
N LEU A 66 -1.73 -4.37 -6.58
CA LEU A 66 -1.03 -4.10 -7.85
C LEU A 66 -1.33 -2.68 -8.36
N LEU A 67 -2.59 -2.27 -8.36
CA LEU A 67 -2.99 -0.93 -8.78
C LEU A 67 -2.39 0.15 -7.88
N PHE A 68 -2.37 -0.06 -6.56
CA PHE A 68 -1.69 0.82 -5.61
C PHE A 68 -0.20 0.92 -5.90
N GLY A 69 0.45 -0.22 -6.18
CA GLY A 69 1.87 -0.27 -6.50
C GLY A 69 2.21 0.48 -7.79
N VAL A 70 1.44 0.25 -8.86
CA VAL A 70 1.57 0.99 -10.13
C VAL A 70 1.35 2.49 -9.91
N ALA A 71 0.31 2.87 -9.15
CA ALA A 71 0.05 4.26 -8.82
C ALA A 71 1.22 4.90 -8.05
N GLY A 72 1.80 4.22 -7.06
CA GLY A 72 2.95 4.70 -6.30
C GLY A 72 4.17 4.94 -7.18
N ILE A 73 4.50 3.99 -8.05
CA ILE A 73 5.60 4.12 -9.02
C ILE A 73 5.35 5.29 -9.98
N ALA A 74 4.12 5.41 -10.51
CA ALA A 74 3.76 6.48 -11.43
C ALA A 74 3.81 7.86 -10.77
N MET A 75 3.29 7.98 -9.53
CA MET A 75 3.25 9.23 -8.79
C MET A 75 4.62 9.62 -8.21
N ALA A 76 5.56 8.69 -8.07
CA ALA A 76 6.95 9.00 -7.71
C ALA A 76 7.70 9.87 -8.75
N ARG A 77 7.11 10.12 -9.92
CA ARG A 77 7.71 10.94 -10.99
C ARG A 77 7.88 12.42 -10.62
N THR A 78 7.09 12.96 -9.70
CA THR A 78 7.24 14.34 -9.18
C THR A 78 7.09 14.38 -7.67
N ALA A 79 7.73 15.35 -6.99
CA ALA A 79 7.64 15.47 -5.54
C ALA A 79 6.21 15.72 -5.03
N GLN A 80 5.43 16.51 -5.78
CA GLN A 80 4.04 16.81 -5.43
C GLN A 80 3.13 15.59 -5.57
N ALA A 81 3.26 14.82 -6.67
CA ALA A 81 2.50 13.59 -6.85
C ALA A 81 2.92 12.53 -5.82
N ALA A 82 4.22 12.41 -5.53
CA ALA A 82 4.73 11.50 -4.49
C ALA A 82 4.11 11.81 -3.11
N ARG A 83 4.00 13.10 -2.76
CA ARG A 83 3.30 13.52 -1.54
C ARG A 83 1.83 13.12 -1.57
N ALA A 84 1.13 13.41 -2.67
CA ALA A 84 -0.28 13.09 -2.80
C ALA A 84 -0.53 11.57 -2.65
N TYR A 85 0.33 10.74 -3.24
CA TYR A 85 0.29 9.28 -3.08
C TYR A 85 0.50 8.86 -1.62
N LEU A 86 1.53 9.37 -0.95
CA LEU A 86 1.83 8.99 0.44
C LEU A 86 0.73 9.42 1.41
N ILE A 87 0.22 10.65 1.29
CA ILE A 87 -0.85 11.15 2.17
C ILE A 87 -2.18 10.48 1.84
N GLY A 88 -2.60 10.52 0.57
CA GLY A 88 -3.88 9.97 0.13
C GLY A 88 -3.95 8.45 0.31
N GLY A 89 -2.87 7.75 -0.05
CA GLY A 89 -2.73 6.32 0.18
C GLY A 89 -2.75 5.98 1.67
N GLY A 90 -2.03 6.74 2.50
CA GLY A 90 -2.06 6.53 3.94
C GLY A 90 -3.46 6.72 4.54
N VAL A 91 -4.21 7.72 4.08
CA VAL A 91 -5.63 7.91 4.47
C VAL A 91 -6.50 6.73 4.05
N ILE A 92 -6.35 6.23 2.82
CA ILE A 92 -7.07 5.03 2.36
C ILE A 92 -6.78 3.84 3.27
N TYR A 93 -5.52 3.62 3.65
CA TYR A 93 -5.13 2.53 4.54
C TYR A 93 -5.69 2.69 5.96
N LEU A 94 -5.78 3.91 6.48
CA LEU A 94 -6.47 4.17 7.75
C LEU A 94 -7.99 3.92 7.66
N VAL A 95 -8.61 4.26 6.53
CA VAL A 95 -10.03 3.94 6.28
C VAL A 95 -10.24 2.43 6.21
N LEU A 96 -9.35 1.68 5.54
CA LEU A 96 -9.40 0.22 5.50
C LEU A 96 -9.22 -0.40 6.90
N TRP A 97 -8.33 0.15 7.73
CA TRP A 97 -8.20 -0.25 9.12
C TRP A 97 -9.50 -0.03 9.91
N LEU A 98 -10.09 1.16 9.82
CA LEU A 98 -11.37 1.45 10.49
C LEU A 98 -12.48 0.54 9.99
N TYR A 99 -12.57 0.33 8.68
CA TYR A 99 -13.51 -0.61 8.07
C TYR A 99 -13.36 -2.00 8.68
N GLY A 100 -12.13 -2.53 8.75
CA GLY A 100 -11.85 -3.84 9.31
C GLY A 100 -12.12 -3.96 10.82
N LEU A 101 -12.20 -2.86 11.57
CA LEU A 101 -12.65 -2.86 12.97
C LEU A 101 -14.17 -2.90 13.12
N VAL A 102 -14.90 -2.40 12.13
CA VAL A 102 -16.36 -2.22 12.19
C VAL A 102 -17.11 -3.43 11.65
N ILE A 103 -16.57 -4.07 10.62
CA ILE A 103 -17.23 -5.22 9.97
C ILE A 103 -17.01 -6.53 10.72
N ASP A 104 -17.98 -7.44 10.63
CA ASP A 104 -17.78 -8.84 10.98
C ASP A 104 -16.98 -9.55 9.87
N HIS A 105 -15.82 -10.12 10.23
CA HIS A 105 -14.90 -10.78 9.30
C HIS A 105 -15.48 -12.05 8.66
N HIS A 106 -16.53 -12.64 9.25
CA HIS A 106 -17.24 -13.82 8.73
C HIS A 106 -18.50 -13.47 7.93
N SER A 107 -18.75 -12.18 7.69
CA SER A 107 -19.95 -11.73 6.99
C SER A 107 -19.64 -11.28 5.56
N ALA A 108 -20.68 -11.22 4.72
CA ALA A 108 -20.57 -10.70 3.35
C ALA A 108 -20.07 -9.25 3.29
N ALA A 109 -20.14 -8.51 4.41
CA ALA A 109 -19.54 -7.18 4.50
C ALA A 109 -18.03 -7.21 4.28
N ASN A 110 -17.33 -8.32 4.56
CA ASN A 110 -15.89 -8.48 4.36
C ASN A 110 -15.55 -8.85 2.90
N PHE A 111 -15.89 -8.00 1.93
CA PHE A 111 -15.71 -8.28 0.49
C PHE A 111 -14.25 -8.15 0.02
N ILE A 112 -13.39 -7.45 0.77
CA ILE A 112 -11.93 -7.55 0.68
C ILE A 112 -11.54 -8.30 1.94
N PRO A 113 -11.13 -9.58 1.87
CA PRO A 113 -11.08 -10.49 3.02
C PRO A 113 -9.98 -10.07 4.00
N VAL A 114 -10.22 -9.03 4.79
CA VAL A 114 -9.29 -8.60 5.82
C VAL A 114 -9.46 -9.49 7.05
N ASN A 115 -8.34 -9.75 7.72
CA ASN A 115 -8.31 -10.38 9.03
C ASN A 115 -7.64 -9.45 10.07
N ASN A 116 -7.46 -9.95 11.30
CA ASN A 116 -6.79 -9.16 12.36
C ASN A 116 -5.36 -8.73 12.01
N ALA A 117 -4.57 -9.59 11.35
CA ALA A 117 -3.21 -9.25 10.93
C ALA A 117 -3.24 -8.16 9.85
N ASP A 118 -4.15 -8.27 8.88
CA ASP A 118 -4.37 -7.24 7.87
C ASP A 118 -4.73 -5.90 8.53
N ASN A 119 -5.62 -5.88 9.51
CA ASN A 119 -6.01 -4.62 10.19
C ASN A 119 -4.81 -3.90 10.82
N TRP A 120 -3.96 -4.63 11.56
CA TRP A 120 -2.75 -4.03 12.15
C TRP A 120 -1.76 -3.55 11.08
N LEU A 121 -1.60 -4.32 10.01
CA LEU A 121 -0.77 -3.92 8.87
C LEU A 121 -1.31 -2.65 8.22
N HIS A 122 -2.64 -2.54 8.02
CA HIS A 122 -3.27 -1.36 7.45
C HIS A 122 -3.06 -0.11 8.31
N LEU A 123 -3.19 -0.23 9.63
CA LEU A 123 -2.91 0.86 10.56
C LEU A 123 -1.44 1.31 10.45
N ALA A 124 -0.50 0.38 10.55
CA ALA A 124 0.92 0.66 10.51
C ALA A 124 1.32 1.34 9.18
N LEU A 125 0.83 0.81 8.06
CA LEU A 125 1.06 1.39 6.72
C LEU A 125 0.43 2.78 6.60
N GLY A 126 -0.81 2.95 7.04
CA GLY A 126 -1.51 4.24 7.00
C GLY A 126 -0.75 5.34 7.73
N VAL A 127 -0.33 5.05 8.97
CA VAL A 127 0.48 5.97 9.78
C VAL A 127 1.84 6.23 9.13
N ALA A 128 2.55 5.19 8.70
CA ALA A 128 3.89 5.32 8.12
C ALA A 128 3.87 6.14 6.82
N MET A 129 2.91 5.89 5.93
CA MET A 129 2.78 6.64 4.67
C MET A 129 2.48 8.12 4.93
N ILE A 130 1.57 8.44 5.85
CA ILE A 130 1.27 9.83 6.21
C ILE A 130 2.52 10.49 6.81
N ALA A 131 3.21 9.81 7.74
CA ALA A 131 4.43 10.32 8.35
C ALA A 131 5.50 10.62 7.29
N LEU A 132 5.75 9.70 6.36
CA LEU A 132 6.67 9.91 5.24
C LEU A 132 6.25 11.11 4.38
N GLY A 133 4.96 11.21 4.04
CA GLY A 133 4.42 12.30 3.23
C GLY A 133 4.54 13.67 3.90
N VAL A 134 4.38 13.76 5.22
CA VAL A 134 4.48 15.02 5.98
C VAL A 134 5.94 15.39 6.24
N LEU A 135 6.73 14.46 6.78
CA LEU A 135 8.10 14.73 7.23
C LEU A 135 9.03 15.02 6.05
N LEU A 136 8.98 14.21 5.00
CA LEU A 136 9.85 14.38 3.84
C LEU A 136 9.46 15.59 2.98
N TRP A 137 8.18 15.97 2.99
CA TRP A 137 7.73 17.21 2.33
C TRP A 137 8.31 18.45 3.00
N ARG A 138 8.27 18.52 4.34
CA ARG A 138 8.87 19.63 5.10
C ARG A 138 10.35 19.79 4.76
N SER A 139 11.11 18.70 4.75
CA SER A 139 12.53 18.72 4.39
C SER A 139 12.78 19.15 2.93
N HIS A 140 11.89 18.79 2.01
CA HIS A 140 11.99 19.21 0.61
C HIS A 140 11.77 20.73 0.47
N SER A 141 10.72 21.28 1.08
CA SER A 141 10.42 22.71 1.07
C SER A 141 11.55 23.55 1.69
N HIS A 142 12.16 23.08 2.79
CA HIS A 142 13.31 23.77 3.39
C HIS A 142 14.51 23.85 2.45
N ARG A 143 14.86 22.77 1.73
CA ARG A 143 15.99 22.77 0.80
C ARG A 143 15.77 23.71 -0.40
N SER A 144 14.53 23.81 -0.87
CA SER A 144 14.17 24.73 -1.95
C SER A 144 14.26 26.20 -1.54
N ALA A 145 14.01 26.52 -0.25
CA ALA A 145 14.08 27.90 0.26
C ALA A 145 15.52 28.38 0.53
N THR A 146 16.48 27.47 0.70
CA THR A 146 17.87 27.79 1.05
C THR A 146 18.84 27.77 -0.14
N GLN A 147 18.38 27.47 -1.37
CA GLN A 147 19.22 27.57 -2.57
C GLN A 147 19.10 28.99 -3.15
N PRO A 148 20.20 29.78 -3.22
CA PRO A 148 20.21 31.14 -3.75
C PRO A 148 20.08 31.20 -5.28
#